data_AF-A0A2D4N6X6-F1
#
_entry.id   AF-A0A2D4N6X6-F1
#
_cell.length_a   1.000
_cell.length_b   1.000
_cell.length_c   1.000
_cell.angle_alpha   90.00
_cell.angle_beta   90.00
_cell.angle_gamma   90.00
#
_symmetry.space_group_name_H-M   'P 1'
#
loop_
_entity.id
_entity.type
_entity.pdbx_description
1 polymer ?
#
loop_
_entity_poly.entity_id
_entity_poly.type
_entity_poly.pdbx_seq_one_letter_code
_entity_poly.pdbx_strand_id
1 'polypeptide(L)'
;NGLLIGVLIFKQYVWRLTDTFIVNLAISDFSFLITLPFWIDKELASGLWRSGSILCKGSSYVIAINMYCSIFLLTWMSGDRYLTIMYPSMAKKIRTKLYPILVCISVWILSCLLGLHTLQSRELKRYNNHTYCVDKETTSNNWIGSLMLLTLAFFMPLFSILTLHYSIIKKLYEHYQKFG
;
A
#
# COMPACT_ATOMS: atom_id res chain seq x y z
N ASN A 1 4.21 -7.13 12.51
CA ASN A 1 3.63 -8.09 11.55
C ASN A 1 3.66 -9.53 12.05
N GLY A 2 4.83 -10.14 12.27
CA GLY A 2 4.91 -11.54 12.75
C GLY A 2 4.16 -11.82 14.07
N LEU A 3 4.36 -10.97 15.09
CA LEU A 3 3.64 -11.07 16.37
C LEU A 3 2.12 -10.88 16.20
N LEU A 4 1.71 -10.01 15.27
CA LEU A 4 0.31 -9.68 15.03
C LEU A 4 -0.43 -10.81 14.31
N ILE A 5 0.22 -11.46 13.33
CA ILE A 5 -0.27 -12.69 12.69
C ILE A 5 -0.31 -13.84 13.71
N GLY A 6 0.73 -13.99 14.53
CA GLY A 6 0.77 -14.99 15.59
C GLY A 6 -0.39 -14.86 16.57
N VAL A 7 -0.71 -13.63 16.99
CA VAL A 7 -1.86 -13.35 17.88
C VAL A 7 -3.20 -13.53 17.15
N LEU A 8 -3.33 -13.17 15.87
CA LEU A 8 -4.56 -13.41 15.09
C LEU A 8 -4.84 -14.90 14.91
N ILE A 9 -3.80 -15.70 14.65
CA ILE A 9 -3.90 -17.16 14.54
C ILE A 9 -4.22 -17.79 15.91
N PHE A 10 -3.62 -17.30 17.00
CA PHE A 10 -3.85 -17.86 18.33
C PHE A 10 -5.16 -17.42 19.00
N LYS A 11 -5.74 -16.26 18.67
CA LYS A 11 -6.80 -15.64 19.50
C LYS A 11 -8.23 -15.70 18.98
N GLN A 12 -8.58 -16.10 17.75
CA GLN A 12 -10.02 -16.19 17.45
C GLN A 12 -10.47 -17.10 16.28
N TYR A 13 -11.33 -18.04 16.65
CA TYR A 13 -12.10 -19.01 15.86
C TYR A 13 -13.17 -18.36 14.93
N VAL A 14 -13.07 -17.07 14.60
CA VAL A 14 -14.02 -16.34 13.74
C VAL A 14 -13.26 -15.35 12.86
N TRP A 15 -13.03 -15.72 11.60
CA TRP A 15 -12.39 -14.87 10.59
C TRP A 15 -13.24 -13.62 10.34
N ARG A 16 -12.76 -12.45 10.78
CA ARG A 16 -13.37 -11.15 10.47
C ARG A 16 -12.80 -10.61 9.16
N LEU A 17 -13.57 -9.74 8.50
CA LEU A 17 -13.18 -9.05 7.26
C LEU A 17 -11.80 -8.39 7.38
N THR A 18 -11.51 -7.83 8.56
CA THR A 18 -10.24 -7.18 8.90
C THR A 18 -9.06 -8.15 8.91
N ASP A 19 -9.27 -9.42 9.26
CA ASP A 19 -8.19 -10.41 9.37
C ASP A 19 -7.65 -10.76 7.98
N THR A 20 -8.52 -10.91 6.98
CA THR A 20 -8.13 -11.13 5.56
C THR A 20 -7.27 -9.98 5.02
N PHE A 21 -7.64 -8.74 5.34
CA PHE A 21 -6.88 -7.56 4.93
C PHE A 21 -5.52 -7.50 5.63
N ILE A 22 -5.46 -7.81 6.93
CA ILE A 22 -4.20 -7.85 7.68
C ILE A 22 -3.26 -8.93 7.14
N VAL A 23 -3.78 -10.10 6.75
CA VAL A 23 -2.96 -11.15 6.15
C VAL A 23 -2.38 -10.71 4.80
N ASN A 24 -3.19 -10.10 3.93
CA ASN A 24 -2.70 -9.57 2.65
C ASN A 24 -1.65 -8.47 2.83
N LEU A 25 -1.86 -7.58 3.80
CA LEU A 25 -0.91 -6.54 4.17
C LEU A 25 0.41 -7.17 4.66
N ALA A 26 0.33 -8.16 5.54
CA ALA A 26 1.50 -8.83 6.07
C ALA A 26 2.31 -9.58 5.01
N ILE A 27 1.65 -10.28 4.08
CA ILE A 27 2.33 -10.95 2.95
C ILE A 27 3.11 -9.93 2.11
N SER A 28 2.48 -8.79 1.85
CA SER A 28 3.11 -7.69 1.12
C SER A 28 4.32 -7.13 1.89
N ASP A 29 4.18 -6.90 3.20
CA ASP A 29 5.25 -6.38 4.04
C ASP A 29 6.43 -7.35 4.16
N PHE A 30 6.17 -8.65 4.24
CA PHE A 30 7.23 -9.66 4.22
C PHE A 30 7.97 -9.66 2.87
N SER A 31 7.25 -9.51 1.77
CA SER A 31 7.86 -9.40 0.44
C SER A 31 8.77 -8.17 0.37
N PHE A 32 8.34 -7.04 0.93
CA PHE A 32 9.16 -5.84 1.09
C PHE A 32 10.40 -6.09 1.95
N LEU A 33 10.26 -6.72 3.12
CA LEU A 33 11.38 -7.04 4.02
C LEU A 33 12.44 -7.93 3.36
N ILE A 34 12.03 -8.87 2.51
CA ILE A 34 12.96 -9.71 1.73
C ILE A 34 13.76 -8.85 0.73
N THR A 35 13.16 -7.79 0.18
CA THR A 35 13.85 -6.88 -0.75
C THR A 35 14.75 -5.86 -0.07
N LEU A 36 14.49 -5.54 1.21
CA LEU A 36 15.21 -4.55 2.02
C LEU A 36 16.74 -4.74 2.08
N PRO A 37 17.31 -5.95 2.30
CA PRO A 37 18.76 -6.13 2.39
C PRO A 37 19.50 -5.69 1.12
N PHE A 38 18.88 -5.79 -0.06
CA PHE A 38 19.48 -5.31 -1.31
C PHE A 38 19.60 -3.79 -1.37
N TRP A 39 18.66 -3.06 -0.76
CA TRP A 39 18.70 -1.60 -0.67
C TRP A 39 19.72 -1.13 0.38
N ILE A 40 19.87 -1.88 1.47
CA ILE A 40 20.91 -1.62 2.47
C ILE A 40 22.30 -1.82 1.85
N ASP A 41 22.51 -2.91 1.09
CA ASP A 41 23.77 -3.15 0.37
C ASP A 41 24.09 -2.01 -0.61
N LYS A 42 23.08 -1.52 -1.34
CA LYS A 42 23.25 -0.36 -2.23
C LYS A 42 23.75 0.88 -1.46
N GLU A 43 23.15 1.18 -0.32
CA GLU A 43 23.51 2.37 0.47
C GLU A 43 24.93 2.24 1.06
N LEU A 44 25.26 1.05 1.59
CA LEU A 44 26.61 0.74 2.09
C LEU A 44 27.67 0.79 0.99
N ALA A 45 27.32 0.36 -0.21
CA ALA A 45 28.17 0.41 -1.38
C ALA A 45 28.07 1.76 -2.11
N SER A 46 27.87 2.88 -1.40
CA SER A 46 27.88 4.24 -1.97
C SER A 46 26.98 4.45 -3.21
N GLY A 47 25.82 3.79 -3.22
CA GLY A 47 24.83 3.85 -4.30
C GLY A 47 24.99 2.80 -5.40
N LEU A 48 26.03 1.95 -5.33
CA LEU A 48 26.26 0.89 -6.31
C LEU A 48 25.25 -0.25 -6.16
N TRP A 49 24.63 -0.64 -7.27
CA TRP A 49 23.70 -1.76 -7.35
C TRP A 49 24.37 -3.03 -7.89
N ARG A 50 24.69 -4.00 -7.03
CA ARG A 50 25.41 -5.24 -7.40
C ARG A 50 24.50 -6.43 -7.73
N SER A 51 23.21 -6.33 -7.41
CA SER A 51 22.22 -7.43 -7.52
C SER A 51 21.63 -7.63 -8.92
N GLY A 52 22.11 -6.90 -9.93
CA GLY A 52 21.64 -7.04 -11.32
C GLY A 52 20.29 -6.41 -11.63
N SER A 53 19.89 -6.48 -12.91
CA SER A 53 18.76 -5.71 -13.46
C SER A 53 17.39 -6.22 -12.97
N ILE A 54 17.26 -7.55 -12.84
CA ILE A 54 16.00 -8.19 -12.40
C ILE A 54 15.66 -7.76 -10.97
N LEU A 55 16.64 -7.77 -10.06
CA LEU A 55 16.42 -7.34 -8.67
C LEU A 55 16.25 -5.83 -8.54
N CYS A 56 16.90 -5.01 -9.38
CA CYS A 56 16.65 -3.55 -9.41
C CYS A 56 15.18 -3.25 -9.74
N LYS A 57 14.67 -3.78 -10.85
CA LYS A 57 13.28 -3.56 -11.26
C LYS A 57 12.27 -4.25 -10.34
N GLY A 58 12.54 -5.51 -10.00
CA GLY A 58 11.66 -6.34 -9.18
C GLY A 58 11.50 -5.80 -7.76
N SER A 59 12.60 -5.40 -7.10
CA SER A 59 12.53 -4.84 -5.76
C SER A 59 11.79 -3.49 -5.75
N SER A 60 12.07 -2.58 -6.68
CA SER A 60 11.32 -1.33 -6.81
C SER A 60 9.82 -1.57 -7.06
N TYR A 61 9.48 -2.58 -7.85
CA TYR A 61 8.09 -2.97 -8.11
C TYR A 61 7.38 -3.50 -6.85
N VAL A 62 8.03 -4.39 -6.11
CA VAL A 62 7.50 -4.95 -4.85
C VAL A 62 7.29 -3.85 -3.81
N ILE A 63 8.23 -2.92 -3.69
CA ILE A 63 8.10 -1.75 -2.80
C ILE A 63 6.89 -0.90 -3.19
N ALA A 64 6.73 -0.61 -4.49
CA ALA A 64 5.60 0.18 -4.98
C ALA A 64 4.25 -0.50 -4.72
N ILE A 65 4.13 -1.79 -5.05
CA ILE A 65 2.92 -2.57 -4.75
C ILE A 65 2.63 -2.56 -3.26
N ASN A 66 3.64 -2.77 -2.41
CA ASN A 66 3.45 -2.78 -0.97
C ASN A 66 2.90 -1.45 -0.45
N MET A 67 3.48 -0.34 -0.90
CA MET A 67 3.01 0.99 -0.54
C MET A 67 1.55 1.21 -0.99
N TYR A 68 1.23 0.89 -2.26
CA TYR A 68 -0.13 1.08 -2.79
C TYR A 68 -1.17 0.16 -2.15
N CYS A 69 -0.86 -1.13 -1.97
CA CYS A 69 -1.74 -2.07 -1.29
C CYS A 69 -2.04 -1.59 0.12
N SER A 70 -1.02 -1.16 0.87
CA SER A 70 -1.17 -0.66 2.24
C SER A 70 -2.09 0.56 2.28
N ILE A 71 -1.86 1.54 1.42
CA ILE A 71 -2.65 2.77 1.35
C ILE A 71 -4.11 2.45 1.01
N PHE A 72 -4.38 1.68 -0.05
CA PHE A 72 -5.74 1.39 -0.47
C PHE A 72 -6.50 0.52 0.54
N LEU A 73 -5.84 -0.46 1.16
CA LEU A 73 -6.43 -1.25 2.26
C LEU A 73 -6.81 -0.34 3.44
N LEU A 74 -5.94 0.58 3.83
CA LEU A 74 -6.20 1.53 4.91
C LEU A 74 -7.35 2.50 4.57
N THR A 75 -7.38 3.03 3.35
CA THR A 75 -8.49 3.87 2.86
C THR A 75 -9.81 3.12 2.95
N TRP A 76 -9.83 1.87 2.48
CA TRP A 76 -11.03 1.04 2.53
C TRP A 76 -11.48 0.73 3.95
N MET A 77 -10.56 0.30 4.83
CA MET A 77 -10.86 0.06 6.25
C MET A 77 -11.44 1.32 6.92
N SER A 78 -10.90 2.48 6.58
CA SER A 78 -11.39 3.78 7.09
C SER A 78 -12.81 4.06 6.61
N GLY A 79 -13.09 3.81 5.33
CA GLY A 79 -14.43 3.95 4.73
C GLY A 79 -15.44 2.98 5.34
N ASP A 80 -15.09 1.70 5.52
CA ASP A 80 -15.95 0.68 6.17
C ASP A 80 -16.29 1.08 7.61
N ARG A 81 -15.32 1.62 8.36
CA ARG A 81 -15.56 2.17 9.70
C ARG A 81 -16.50 3.37 9.67
N TYR A 82 -16.27 4.32 8.76
CA TYR A 82 -17.12 5.50 8.62
C TYR A 82 -18.58 5.10 8.30
N LEU A 83 -18.79 4.20 7.34
CA LEU A 83 -20.10 3.67 6.98
C LEU A 83 -20.77 2.95 8.15
N THR A 84 -20.02 2.18 8.93
CA THR A 84 -20.55 1.46 10.10
C THR A 84 -21.01 2.43 11.20
N ILE A 85 -20.27 3.51 11.45
CA ILE A 85 -20.58 4.50 12.49
C ILE A 85 -21.73 5.42 12.08
N MET A 86 -21.73 5.89 10.84
CA MET A 86 -22.71 6.88 10.36
C MET A 86 -23.99 6.24 9.80
N TYR A 87 -23.89 5.05 9.19
CA TYR A 87 -24.98 4.38 8.47
C TYR A 87 -25.02 2.87 8.75
N PRO A 88 -25.28 2.45 10.00
CA PRO A 88 -25.20 1.05 10.42
C PRO A 88 -26.16 0.11 9.65
N SER A 89 -27.32 0.62 9.23
CA SER A 89 -28.30 -0.14 8.43
C SER A 89 -27.80 -0.49 7.03
N MET A 90 -27.05 0.41 6.39
CA MET A 90 -26.44 0.15 5.07
C MET A 90 -25.18 -0.69 5.18
N ALA A 91 -24.36 -0.47 6.22
CA ALA A 91 -23.18 -1.29 6.47
C ALA A 91 -23.55 -2.78 6.60
N LYS A 92 -24.66 -3.10 7.27
CA LYS A 92 -25.15 -4.48 7.41
C LYS A 92 -25.60 -5.12 6.09
N LYS A 93 -26.13 -4.33 5.14
CA LYS A 93 -26.52 -4.81 3.81
C LYS A 93 -25.32 -5.05 2.90
N ILE A 94 -24.30 -4.20 2.98
CA ILE A 94 -23.13 -4.23 2.10
C ILE A 94 -22.13 -5.33 2.50
N ARG A 95 -21.98 -5.60 3.81
CA ARG A 95 -21.02 -6.58 4.36
C ARG A 95 -21.47 -8.03 4.13
N THR A 96 -21.37 -8.47 2.88
CA THR A 96 -21.53 -9.88 2.48
C THR A 96 -20.24 -10.67 2.65
N LYS A 97 -20.30 -12.01 2.61
CA LYS A 97 -19.10 -12.87 2.69
C LYS A 97 -18.10 -12.66 1.55
N LEU A 98 -18.56 -12.19 0.38
CA LEU A 98 -17.73 -11.95 -0.81
C LEU A 98 -17.09 -10.55 -0.83
N TYR A 99 -17.65 -9.60 -0.08
CA TYR A 99 -17.16 -8.23 0.03
C TYR A 99 -15.64 -8.10 0.28
N PRO A 100 -15.02 -8.76 1.29
CA PRO A 100 -13.59 -8.59 1.55
C PRO A 100 -12.71 -9.15 0.43
N ILE A 101 -13.18 -10.21 -0.25
CA ILE A 101 -12.47 -10.86 -1.35
C ILE A 101 -12.44 -9.92 -2.55
N LEU A 102 -13.59 -9.34 -2.92
CA LEU A 102 -13.70 -8.38 -4.01
C LEU A 102 -12.80 -7.15 -3.78
N VAL A 103 -12.72 -6.68 -2.54
CA VAL A 103 -11.86 -5.55 -2.17
C VAL A 103 -10.39 -5.92 -2.24
N CYS A 104 -9.99 -7.09 -1.73
CA CYS A 104 -8.60 -7.52 -1.84
C CYS A 104 -8.20 -7.62 -3.32
N ILE A 105 -9.04 -8.24 -4.16
CA ILE A 105 -8.79 -8.37 -5.59
C ILE A 105 -8.66 -7.00 -6.26
N SER A 106 -9.58 -6.06 -5.97
CA SER A 106 -9.52 -4.72 -6.57
C SER A 106 -8.27 -3.96 -6.15
N VAL A 107 -7.89 -4.03 -4.86
CA VAL A 107 -6.68 -3.40 -4.35
C VAL A 107 -5.43 -4.00 -4.99
N TRP A 108 -5.34 -5.32 -5.11
CA TRP A 108 -4.22 -5.98 -5.78
C TRP A 108 -4.11 -5.55 -7.25
N ILE A 109 -5.21 -5.53 -7.99
CA ILE A 109 -5.23 -5.10 -9.40
C ILE A 109 -4.75 -3.65 -9.53
N LEU A 110 -5.32 -2.72 -8.74
CA LEU A 110 -4.95 -1.31 -8.75
C LEU A 110 -3.47 -1.10 -8.39
N SER A 111 -2.99 -1.80 -7.37
CA SER A 111 -1.60 -1.70 -6.90
C SER A 111 -0.62 -2.27 -7.92
N CYS A 112 -0.95 -3.38 -8.56
CA CYS A 112 -0.15 -3.96 -9.65
C CYS A 112 -0.10 -3.05 -10.87
N LEU A 113 -1.21 -2.41 -11.24
CA LEU A 113 -1.30 -1.49 -12.38
C LEU A 113 -0.44 -0.23 -12.15
N LEU A 114 -0.53 0.36 -10.96
CA LEU A 114 0.31 1.52 -10.58
C LEU A 114 1.78 1.12 -10.44
N GLY A 115 2.06 -0.03 -9.83
CA GLY A 115 3.41 -0.57 -9.71
C GLY A 115 4.05 -0.83 -11.08
N LEU A 116 3.28 -1.25 -12.09
CA LEU A 116 3.80 -1.53 -13.43
C LEU A 116 4.42 -0.27 -14.05
N HIS A 117 3.80 0.88 -13.80
CA HIS A 117 4.38 2.17 -14.19
C HIS A 117 5.75 2.38 -13.52
N THR A 118 5.86 2.13 -12.21
CA THR A 118 7.13 2.24 -11.47
C THR A 118 8.19 1.27 -12.01
N LEU A 119 7.79 0.06 -12.39
CA LEU A 119 8.68 -0.95 -12.98
C LEU A 119 9.25 -0.48 -14.32
N GLN A 120 8.41 0.11 -15.18
CA GLN A 120 8.83 0.61 -16.49
C GLN A 120 9.72 1.86 -16.38
N SER A 121 9.53 2.65 -15.33
CA SER A 121 10.33 3.84 -15.05
C SER A 121 11.72 3.52 -14.48
N ARG A 122 12.02 2.30 -14.03
CA ARG A 122 13.32 1.94 -13.44
C ARG A 122 14.22 1.20 -14.43
N GLU A 123 15.51 1.55 -14.44
CA GLU A 123 16.51 0.92 -15.29
C GLU A 123 17.87 0.78 -14.57
N LEU A 124 18.63 -0.26 -14.94
CA LEU A 124 20.00 -0.45 -14.49
C LEU A 124 20.94 0.24 -15.48
N LYS A 125 21.58 1.33 -15.09
CA LYS A 125 22.63 2.01 -15.88
C LYS A 125 24.01 1.60 -15.39
N ARG A 126 24.95 1.43 -16.31
CA ARG A 126 26.37 1.15 -15.99
C ARG A 126 27.19 2.41 -16.27
N TYR A 127 27.91 2.89 -15.26
CA TYR A 127 28.77 4.07 -15.33
C TYR A 127 30.12 3.76 -14.66
N ASN A 128 31.24 4.06 -15.33
CA ASN A 128 32.60 3.81 -14.84
C ASN A 128 32.80 2.41 -14.23
N ASN A 129 32.39 1.37 -14.97
CA ASN A 129 32.45 -0.04 -14.55
C ASN A 129 31.58 -0.42 -13.33
N HIS A 130 30.76 0.50 -12.84
CA HIS A 130 29.83 0.32 -11.73
C HIS A 130 28.38 0.38 -12.21
N THR A 131 27.48 -0.35 -11.56
CA THR A 131 26.07 -0.43 -11.93
C THR A 131 25.21 0.34 -10.93
N TYR A 132 24.25 1.11 -11.42
CA TYR A 132 23.35 1.95 -10.63
C TYR A 132 21.90 1.66 -11.04
N CYS A 133 21.02 1.55 -10.06
CA CYS A 133 19.58 1.45 -10.29
C CYS A 133 18.99 2.87 -10.29
N VAL A 134 18.63 3.38 -11.47
CA VAL A 134 18.20 4.77 -11.68
C VAL A 134 16.86 4.83 -12.40
N ASP A 135 16.22 5.99 -12.37
CA ASP A 135 15.05 6.24 -13.19
C ASP A 135 15.47 6.36 -14.67
N LYS A 136 14.66 5.79 -15.55
CA LYS A 136 14.83 5.87 -17.00
C LYS A 136 14.68 7.32 -17.44
N GLU A 137 15.59 7.78 -18.30
CA GLU A 137 15.46 9.10 -18.92
C GLU A 137 14.24 9.11 -19.83
N THR A 138 13.18 9.74 -19.35
CA THR A 138 11.94 9.95 -20.07
C THR A 138 12.00 11.25 -20.87
N THR A 139 11.64 11.20 -22.15
CA THR A 139 11.45 12.38 -23.02
C THR A 139 10.52 13.40 -22.36
N SER A 140 10.78 14.71 -22.56
CA SER A 140 10.20 15.80 -21.73
C SER A 140 8.67 15.91 -21.71
N ASN A 141 7.94 15.20 -22.55
CA ASN A 141 6.46 15.21 -22.53
C ASN A 141 5.85 14.04 -21.72
N ASN A 142 6.57 12.92 -21.52
CA ASN A 142 6.02 11.73 -20.86
C ASN A 142 6.30 11.70 -19.34
N TRP A 143 7.33 12.40 -18.87
CA TRP A 143 7.68 12.46 -17.44
C TRP A 143 6.63 13.19 -16.60
N ILE A 144 6.02 14.26 -17.15
CA ILE A 144 4.99 15.04 -16.45
C ILE A 144 3.74 14.19 -16.20
N GLY A 145 3.29 13.41 -17.19
CA GLY A 145 2.13 12.53 -17.06
C GLY A 145 2.36 11.40 -16.04
N SER A 146 3.56 10.81 -16.05
CA SER A 146 3.99 9.82 -15.06
C SER A 146 4.01 10.39 -13.65
N LEU A 147 4.63 11.56 -13.47
CA LEU A 147 4.76 12.22 -12.18
C LEU A 147 3.38 12.66 -11.65
N MET A 148 2.51 13.17 -12.52
CA MET A 148 1.13 13.54 -12.20
C MET A 148 0.33 12.33 -11.74
N LEU A 149 0.39 11.21 -12.46
CA LEU A 149 -0.32 9.98 -12.07
C LEU A 149 0.19 9.44 -10.72
N LEU A 150 1.51 9.43 -10.52
CA LEU A 150 2.14 9.02 -9.27
C LEU A 150 1.71 9.89 -8.09
N THR A 151 1.72 11.21 -8.30
CA THR A 151 1.29 12.21 -7.32
C THR A 151 -0.19 12.04 -7.00
N LEU A 152 -1.05 11.96 -8.02
CA LEU A 152 -2.49 11.80 -7.82
C LEU A 152 -2.82 10.50 -7.08
N ALA A 153 -2.16 9.40 -7.43
CA ALA A 153 -2.32 8.10 -6.79
C ALA A 153 -1.88 8.09 -5.32
N PHE A 154 -0.99 9.00 -4.91
CA PHE A 154 -0.57 9.14 -3.51
C PHE A 154 -1.43 10.13 -2.72
N PHE A 155 -1.73 11.30 -3.28
CA PHE A 155 -2.46 12.36 -2.60
C PHE A 155 -3.96 12.08 -2.50
N MET A 156 -4.58 11.43 -3.50
CA MET A 156 -6.01 11.12 -3.47
C MET A 156 -6.38 10.17 -2.31
N PRO A 157 -5.68 9.04 -2.08
CA PRO A 157 -5.93 8.20 -0.92
C PRO A 157 -5.61 8.89 0.41
N LEU A 158 -4.55 9.69 0.48
CA LEU A 158 -4.19 10.43 1.70
C LEU A 158 -5.29 11.42 2.11
N PHE A 159 -5.78 12.21 1.16
CA PHE A 159 -6.85 13.17 1.44
C PHE A 159 -8.14 12.44 1.87
N SER A 160 -8.45 11.31 1.23
CA SER A 160 -9.56 10.46 1.64
C SER A 160 -9.38 9.95 3.08
N ILE A 161 -8.21 9.42 3.43
CA ILE A 161 -7.91 8.94 4.79
C ILE A 161 -8.05 10.07 5.82
N LEU A 162 -7.49 11.25 5.54
CA LEU A 162 -7.52 12.40 6.44
C LEU A 162 -8.94 12.90 6.68
N THR A 163 -9.72 13.09 5.62
CA THR A 163 -11.11 13.54 5.73
C THR A 163 -11.99 12.53 6.46
N LEU A 164 -11.79 11.24 6.23
CA LEU A 164 -12.51 10.16 6.93
C LEU A 164 -12.16 10.12 8.41
N HIS A 165 -10.87 10.17 8.77
CA HIS A 165 -10.43 10.17 10.16
C HIS A 165 -10.88 11.41 10.92
N TYR A 166 -10.77 12.59 10.30
CA TYR A 166 -11.28 13.84 10.87
C TYR A 166 -12.78 13.74 11.17
N SER A 167 -13.58 13.22 10.22
CA SER A 167 -15.02 13.04 10.41
C SER A 167 -15.36 12.07 11.54
N ILE A 168 -14.61 10.97 11.67
CA ILE A 168 -14.78 10.00 12.76
C ILE A 168 -14.46 10.65 14.10
N ILE A 169 -13.31 11.35 14.21
CA ILE A 169 -12.88 12.02 15.45
C ILE A 169 -13.90 13.06 15.88
N LYS A 170 -14.36 13.92 14.96
CA LYS A 170 -15.38 14.93 15.24
C LYS A 170 -16.65 14.29 15.79
N LYS A 171 -17.13 13.22 15.16
CA LYS A 171 -18.36 12.54 15.60
C LYS A 171 -18.19 11.88 16.97
N LEU A 172 -17.01 11.31 17.24
CA LEU A 172 -16.68 10.70 18.53
C LEU A 172 -16.61 11.78 19.64
N TYR A 173 -16.02 12.94 19.33
CA TYR A 173 -15.92 14.06 20.25
C TYR A 173 -17.30 14.64 20.61
N GLU A 174 -18.17 14.85 19.61
CA GLU A 174 -19.56 15.27 19.83
C GLU A 174 -20.34 14.26 20.68
N HIS A 175 -20.12 12.96 20.47
CA HIS A 175 -20.75 11.92 21.29
C HIS A 175 -20.20 11.94 22.72
N TYR A 176 -18.89 12.09 22.91
CA TYR A 176 -18.29 12.18 24.23
C TYR A 176 -18.82 13.39 25.01
N GLN A 177 -18.92 14.57 24.39
CA GLN A 177 -19.46 15.78 25.03
C GLN A 177 -20.94 15.68 25.42
N LYS A 178 -21.71 14.82 24.75
CA LYS A 178 -23.15 14.66 25.00
C LYS A 178 -23.46 13.67 26.12
N PHE A 179 -22.50 12.83 26.50
CA PHE A 179 -22.65 11.77 27.50
C PHE A 179 -21.63 11.85 28.66
N GLY A 180 -20.72 12.83 28.62
CA GLY A 180 -19.76 13.15 29.68
C GLY A 180 -20.25 14.25 30.60
#